data_AF-A0A1G0Z3A3-F1
#
_entry.id   AF-A0A1G0Z3A3-F1
#
_cell.length_a   1.000
_cell.length_b   1.000
_cell.length_c   1.000
_cell.angle_alpha   90.00
_cell.angle_beta   90.00
_cell.angle_gamma   90.00
#
_symmetry.space_group_name_H-M   'P 1'
#
loop_
_entity.id
_entity.type
_entity.pdbx_description
1 polymer ?
#
loop_
_entity_poly.entity_id
_entity_poly.type
_entity_poly.pdbx_seq_one_letter_code
_entity_poly.pdbx_strand_id
1 'polypeptide(L)'
;MKFSHKAQYLLFGMGSRRKLLYLPGGKLLDALNLETLHSWDVETEKIDPAEYQVMLSTRQGRQVRILENEEGLWLEQDGTREILSRGRSVKLPRFEGNTHAAWLRALHSELLVNITPFGPVPNLWVYPRPWYRDAAMMLMCLRHTGNLALVEAWTLGLHKLTDRNNAGMAEADNLGQILYMLSLFDARKHPLIEEVLKAIPNYREAEHITGLTDGSAHPVYQTKWLKFGLESLGFDTPYKIPTVYDSYSSLFWMGYRKEHVAGKRFSRQAMELFPYLSWAEAHFHDEAPPELLGELLPPLTREGQASEAEYWRLKEFAAVGIIPDSEEYLKFSLPHTWHAAEIFLYLIEKNQSK
;
A
#
# COMPACT_ATOMS: atom_id res chain seq x y z
N MET A 1 3.28 -10.59 21.97
CA MET A 1 1.92 -11.15 22.11
C MET A 1 1.39 -11.11 20.69
N LYS A 2 1.09 -12.23 20.03
CA LYS A 2 0.78 -12.19 18.60
C LYS A 2 -0.54 -11.43 18.41
N PHE A 3 -0.50 -10.21 17.89
CA PHE A 3 -1.72 -9.46 17.58
C PHE A 3 -2.38 -10.12 16.36
N SER A 4 -3.58 -10.66 16.56
CA SER A 4 -4.45 -11.11 15.48
C SER A 4 -5.49 -10.03 15.26
N HIS A 5 -5.56 -9.48 14.05
CA HIS A 5 -6.69 -8.64 13.67
C HIS A 5 -7.96 -9.51 13.61
N LYS A 6 -9.11 -8.88 13.82
CA LYS A 6 -10.43 -9.47 13.95
C LYS A 6 -11.49 -8.73 13.15
N ALA A 7 -11.24 -7.52 12.67
CA ALA A 7 -12.14 -6.86 11.74
C ALA A 7 -12.32 -7.71 10.48
N GLN A 8 -13.56 -7.74 9.99
CA GLN A 8 -13.94 -8.41 8.76
C GLN A 8 -14.86 -7.47 8.00
N TYR A 9 -14.38 -6.97 6.87
CA TYR A 9 -15.16 -6.15 5.94
C TYR A 9 -14.46 -6.15 4.58
N LEU A 10 -15.21 -5.90 3.51
CA LEU A 10 -14.64 -5.71 2.18
C LEU A 10 -14.76 -4.24 1.76
N LEU A 11 -13.64 -3.70 1.30
CA LEU A 11 -13.57 -2.37 0.72
C LEU A 11 -13.74 -2.43 -0.80
N PHE A 12 -14.59 -1.55 -1.31
CA PHE A 12 -14.80 -1.27 -2.72
C PHE A 12 -14.42 0.16 -3.04
N GLY A 13 -14.30 0.46 -4.33
CA GLY A 13 -13.96 1.79 -4.83
C GLY A 13 -12.52 1.88 -5.29
N MET A 14 -12.08 0.93 -6.11
CA MET A 14 -10.75 0.88 -6.70
C MET A 14 -10.46 2.11 -7.56
N GLY A 15 -9.26 2.70 -7.41
CA GLY A 15 -8.86 3.88 -8.17
C GLY A 15 -9.63 5.13 -7.76
N SER A 16 -10.23 5.85 -8.71
CA SER A 16 -10.92 7.12 -8.44
C SER A 16 -12.39 6.98 -8.04
N ARG A 17 -12.87 5.76 -7.77
CA ARG A 17 -14.29 5.48 -7.49
C ARG A 17 -14.66 5.86 -6.06
N ARG A 18 -15.97 6.02 -5.82
CA ARG A 18 -16.56 6.19 -4.48
C ARG A 18 -16.12 5.02 -3.60
N LYS A 19 -15.60 5.31 -2.41
CA LYS A 19 -15.14 4.30 -1.45
C LYS A 19 -16.35 3.76 -0.71
N LEU A 20 -16.63 2.47 -0.85
CA LEU A 20 -17.72 1.80 -0.14
C LEU A 20 -17.16 0.68 0.73
N LEU A 21 -17.85 0.40 1.84
CA LEU A 21 -17.49 -0.64 2.79
C LEU A 21 -18.68 -1.59 2.95
N TYR A 22 -18.44 -2.88 2.70
CA TYR A 22 -19.39 -3.93 3.07
C TYR A 22 -19.01 -4.52 4.43
N LEU A 23 -19.94 -4.45 5.37
CA LEU A 23 -19.84 -5.05 6.69
C LEU A 23 -20.65 -6.37 6.72
N PRO A 24 -20.08 -7.48 7.25
CA PRO A 24 -20.80 -8.72 7.49
C PRO A 24 -22.11 -8.48 8.24
N GLY A 25 -23.12 -9.29 7.92
CA GLY A 25 -24.50 -9.06 8.36
C GLY A 25 -25.28 -8.09 7.48
N GLY A 26 -24.79 -7.76 6.28
CA GLY A 26 -25.61 -7.17 5.23
C GLY A 26 -25.69 -5.66 5.22
N LYS A 27 -24.63 -4.93 5.58
CA LYS A 27 -24.61 -3.46 5.47
C LYS A 27 -23.61 -2.99 4.43
N LEU A 28 -24.06 -2.15 3.50
CA LEU A 28 -23.19 -1.42 2.58
C LEU A 28 -23.19 0.06 2.96
N LEU A 29 -22.01 0.57 3.29
CA LEU A 29 -21.81 1.93 3.77
C LEU A 29 -20.94 2.72 2.79
N ASP A 30 -21.11 4.04 2.78
CA ASP A 30 -20.06 4.92 2.28
C ASP A 30 -18.88 4.90 3.27
N ALA A 31 -17.70 4.58 2.76
CA ALA A 31 -16.53 4.35 3.59
C ALA A 31 -15.94 5.63 4.20
N LEU A 32 -16.32 6.82 3.71
CA LEU A 32 -15.75 8.08 4.18
C LEU A 32 -16.62 8.79 5.21
N ASN A 33 -17.95 8.68 5.08
CA ASN A 33 -18.92 9.35 5.96
C ASN A 33 -19.80 8.38 6.78
N LEU A 34 -19.65 7.07 6.57
CA LEU A 34 -20.37 6.00 7.27
C LEU A 34 -21.90 6.00 7.05
N GLU A 35 -22.39 6.70 6.04
CA GLU A 35 -23.78 6.65 5.62
C GLU A 35 -24.13 5.24 5.16
N THR A 36 -25.18 4.65 5.74
CA THR A 36 -25.70 3.35 5.28
C THR A 36 -26.46 3.56 3.97
N LEU A 37 -25.95 2.98 2.89
CA LEU A 37 -26.56 3.04 1.57
C LEU A 37 -27.59 1.92 1.40
N HIS A 38 -27.26 0.72 1.87
CA HIS A 38 -28.14 -0.44 1.83
C HIS A 38 -27.99 -1.28 3.09
N SER A 39 -29.09 -1.94 3.46
CA SER A 39 -29.15 -2.90 4.56
C SER A 39 -30.04 -4.07 4.15
N TRP A 40 -29.56 -5.29 4.35
CA TRP A 40 -30.28 -6.53 4.04
C TRP A 40 -30.44 -7.41 5.28
N ASP A 41 -31.57 -8.11 5.37
CA ASP A 41 -31.78 -9.16 6.36
C ASP A 41 -31.15 -10.47 5.85
N VAL A 42 -29.86 -10.65 6.15
CA VAL A 42 -29.03 -11.71 5.60
C VAL A 42 -29.33 -13.07 6.25
N GLU A 43 -29.49 -14.09 5.41
CA GLU A 43 -29.50 -15.51 5.81
C GLU A 43 -28.11 -16.13 5.63
N THR A 44 -27.50 -15.92 4.46
CA THR A 44 -26.14 -16.35 4.17
C THR A 44 -25.40 -15.29 3.37
N GLU A 45 -24.09 -15.22 3.57
CA GLU A 45 -23.20 -14.33 2.83
C GLU A 45 -21.89 -15.01 2.46
N LYS A 46 -21.32 -14.60 1.34
CA LYS A 46 -19.96 -14.94 0.94
C LYS A 46 -19.24 -13.67 0.50
N ILE A 47 -18.16 -13.34 1.21
CA ILE A 47 -17.22 -12.27 0.85
C ILE A 47 -16.07 -12.92 0.09
N ASP A 48 -15.83 -12.47 -1.15
CA ASP A 48 -14.79 -13.03 -2.02
C ASP A 48 -13.87 -11.91 -2.51
N PRO A 49 -12.80 -11.56 -1.75
CA PRO A 49 -11.92 -10.45 -2.10
C PRO A 49 -11.12 -10.72 -3.38
N ALA A 50 -10.89 -11.99 -3.75
CA ALA A 50 -10.19 -12.34 -4.98
C ALA A 50 -11.07 -12.18 -6.22
N GLU A 51 -12.40 -12.25 -6.05
CA GLU A 51 -13.38 -11.99 -7.10
C GLU A 51 -14.04 -10.62 -6.98
N TYR A 52 -13.55 -9.77 -6.07
CA TYR A 52 -14.01 -8.40 -5.85
C TYR A 52 -15.53 -8.31 -5.66
N GLN A 53 -16.10 -9.25 -4.91
CA GLN A 53 -17.54 -9.35 -4.77
C GLN A 53 -18.01 -9.82 -3.40
N VAL A 54 -19.26 -9.51 -3.11
CA VAL A 54 -20.04 -10.05 -2.00
C VAL A 54 -21.34 -10.61 -2.58
N MET A 55 -21.68 -11.84 -2.19
CA MET A 55 -22.94 -12.49 -2.57
C MET A 55 -23.75 -12.80 -1.31
N LEU A 56 -25.04 -12.46 -1.32
CA LEU A 56 -25.95 -12.60 -0.18
C LEU A 56 -27.22 -13.34 -0.61
N SER A 57 -27.70 -14.23 0.26
CA SER A 57 -29.10 -14.66 0.28
C SER A 57 -29.80 -14.00 1.46
N THR A 58 -30.92 -13.32 1.23
CA THR A 58 -31.73 -12.72 2.30
C THR A 58 -32.73 -13.73 2.85
N ARG A 59 -33.21 -13.51 4.08
CA ARG A 59 -34.28 -14.32 4.70
C ARG A 59 -35.61 -14.27 3.94
N GLN A 60 -35.75 -13.32 3.02
CA GLN A 60 -36.90 -13.20 2.13
C GLN A 60 -36.68 -13.95 0.80
N GLY A 61 -35.60 -14.73 0.68
CA GLY A 61 -35.26 -15.49 -0.53
C GLY A 61 -34.66 -14.66 -1.66
N ARG A 62 -34.28 -13.38 -1.41
CA ARG A 62 -33.66 -12.53 -2.44
C ARG A 62 -32.17 -12.84 -2.57
N GLN A 63 -31.68 -12.78 -3.80
CA GLN A 63 -30.25 -12.87 -4.11
C GLN A 63 -29.71 -11.47 -4.36
N VAL A 64 -28.61 -11.12 -3.70
CA VAL A 64 -27.94 -9.83 -3.84
C VAL A 64 -26.47 -10.07 -4.17
N ARG A 65 -25.93 -9.32 -5.13
CA ARG A 65 -24.51 -9.32 -5.45
C ARG A 65 -23.98 -7.89 -5.52
N ILE A 66 -22.94 -7.61 -4.75
CA ILE A 66 -22.12 -6.40 -4.87
C ILE A 66 -20.85 -6.82 -5.59
N LEU A 67 -20.51 -6.19 -6.72
CA LEU A 67 -19.36 -6.57 -7.55
C LEU A 67 -18.60 -5.34 -8.00
N GLU A 68 -17.27 -5.41 -8.00
CA GLU A 68 -16.39 -4.44 -8.63
C GLU A 68 -15.56 -5.07 -9.75
N ASN A 69 -15.43 -4.37 -10.88
CA ASN A 69 -14.67 -4.83 -12.05
C ASN A 69 -13.98 -3.63 -12.72
N GLU A 70 -13.34 -3.82 -13.86
CA GLU A 70 -12.57 -2.81 -14.57
C GLU A 70 -13.36 -1.54 -14.94
N GLU A 71 -14.69 -1.60 -15.03
CA GLU A 71 -15.56 -0.50 -15.48
C GLU A 71 -16.25 0.28 -14.34
N GLY A 72 -16.41 -0.30 -13.15
CA GLY A 72 -17.22 0.29 -12.08
C GLY A 72 -17.50 -0.64 -10.90
N LEU A 73 -18.47 -0.23 -10.08
CA LEU A 73 -19.00 -0.93 -8.92
C LEU A 73 -20.52 -1.05 -9.08
N TRP A 74 -21.06 -2.26 -8.94
CA TRP A 74 -22.48 -2.56 -9.17
C TRP A 74 -23.12 -3.23 -7.97
N LEU A 75 -24.43 -3.01 -7.88
CA LEU A 75 -25.35 -3.76 -7.07
C LEU A 75 -26.32 -4.50 -7.98
N GLU A 76 -26.37 -5.81 -7.87
CA GLU A 76 -27.32 -6.68 -8.58
C GLU A 76 -28.30 -7.26 -7.57
N GLN A 77 -29.59 -6.95 -7.72
CA GLN A 77 -30.67 -7.48 -6.89
C GLN A 77 -31.99 -7.44 -7.66
N ASP A 78 -32.89 -8.39 -7.38
CA ASP A 78 -34.25 -8.45 -7.96
C ASP A 78 -34.27 -8.39 -9.50
N GLY A 79 -33.27 -8.99 -10.15
CA GLY A 79 -33.11 -8.99 -11.62
C GLY A 79 -32.66 -7.64 -12.21
N THR A 80 -32.34 -6.65 -11.37
CA THR A 80 -31.83 -5.35 -11.77
C THR A 80 -30.34 -5.22 -11.47
N ARG A 81 -29.65 -4.37 -12.25
CA ARG A 81 -28.25 -4.01 -12.03
C ARG A 81 -28.11 -2.50 -11.91
N GLU A 82 -27.86 -2.04 -10.71
CA GLU A 82 -27.59 -0.65 -10.36
C GLU A 82 -26.09 -0.37 -10.39
N ILE A 83 -25.73 0.85 -10.76
CA ILE A 83 -24.34 1.31 -10.76
C ILE A 83 -24.15 2.17 -9.51
N LEU A 84 -23.35 1.67 -8.56
CA LEU A 84 -23.06 2.37 -7.32
C LEU A 84 -21.94 3.42 -7.50
N SER A 85 -20.98 3.15 -8.38
CA SER A 85 -19.92 4.11 -8.73
C SER A 85 -19.33 3.83 -10.10
N ARG A 86 -18.98 4.91 -10.81
CA ARG A 86 -18.06 4.89 -11.96
C ARG A 86 -16.84 5.72 -11.62
N GLY A 87 -15.74 5.45 -12.31
CA GLY A 87 -14.48 6.17 -12.18
C GLY A 87 -13.59 5.87 -13.36
N ARG A 88 -12.32 6.27 -13.30
CA ARG A 88 -11.34 5.81 -14.28
C ARG A 88 -11.29 4.28 -14.27
N SER A 89 -11.20 3.68 -15.46
CA SER A 89 -11.08 2.24 -15.56
C SER A 89 -9.78 1.77 -14.89
N VAL A 90 -9.88 0.65 -14.19
CA VAL A 90 -8.74 -0.04 -13.56
C VAL A 90 -8.49 -1.33 -14.34
N LYS A 91 -7.26 -1.80 -14.40
CA LYS A 91 -6.93 -3.14 -14.93
C LYS A 91 -6.91 -4.14 -13.80
N LEU A 92 -7.59 -5.28 -13.95
CA LEU A 92 -7.70 -6.30 -12.90
C LEU A 92 -7.13 -7.64 -13.38
N PRO A 93 -5.79 -7.76 -13.48
CA PRO A 93 -5.16 -8.99 -13.95
C PRO A 93 -5.57 -10.20 -13.10
N ARG A 94 -5.76 -11.33 -13.77
CA ARG A 94 -6.15 -12.59 -13.11
C ARG A 94 -4.96 -13.34 -12.49
N PHE A 95 -3.74 -12.97 -12.88
CA PHE A 95 -2.48 -13.62 -12.49
C PHE A 95 -2.47 -15.12 -12.81
N GLU A 96 -2.93 -15.48 -14.01
CA GLU A 96 -2.97 -16.86 -14.48
C GLU A 96 -1.58 -17.52 -14.39
N GLY A 97 -1.54 -18.76 -13.90
CA GLY A 97 -0.30 -19.51 -13.69
C GLY A 97 0.48 -19.19 -12.40
N ASN A 98 0.06 -18.21 -11.61
CA ASN A 98 0.66 -17.95 -10.29
C ASN A 98 -0.07 -18.75 -9.19
N THR A 99 0.67 -19.49 -8.36
CA THR A 99 0.08 -20.29 -7.26
C THR A 99 -0.63 -19.45 -6.20
N HIS A 100 -0.33 -18.15 -6.14
CA HIS A 100 -0.90 -17.17 -5.21
C HIS A 100 -1.82 -16.17 -5.91
N ALA A 101 -2.36 -16.50 -7.09
CA ALA A 101 -3.21 -15.60 -7.88
C ALA A 101 -4.36 -14.96 -7.08
N ALA A 102 -5.03 -15.71 -6.21
CA ALA A 102 -6.12 -15.19 -5.38
C ALA A 102 -5.64 -14.13 -4.37
N TRP A 103 -4.49 -14.37 -3.72
CA TRP A 103 -3.84 -13.40 -2.82
C TRP A 103 -3.41 -12.14 -3.58
N LEU A 104 -2.79 -12.30 -4.76
CA LEU A 104 -2.38 -11.17 -5.59
C LEU A 104 -3.57 -10.28 -5.99
N ARG A 105 -4.72 -10.88 -6.35
CA ARG A 105 -5.95 -10.12 -6.63
C ARG A 105 -6.44 -9.36 -5.41
N ALA A 106 -6.55 -10.02 -4.27
CA ALA A 106 -7.04 -9.39 -3.04
C ALA A 106 -6.12 -8.25 -2.56
N LEU A 107 -4.80 -8.45 -2.52
CA LEU A 107 -3.82 -7.41 -2.17
C LEU A 107 -3.86 -6.24 -3.17
N HIS A 108 -4.03 -6.52 -4.45
CA HIS A 108 -4.17 -5.49 -5.47
C HIS A 108 -5.41 -4.62 -5.24
N SER A 109 -6.52 -5.18 -4.77
CA SER A 109 -7.70 -4.38 -4.41
C SER A 109 -7.42 -3.43 -3.23
N GLU A 110 -6.67 -3.87 -2.23
CA GLU A 110 -6.27 -3.03 -1.08
C GLU A 110 -5.35 -1.88 -1.51
N LEU A 111 -4.44 -2.13 -2.47
CA LEU A 111 -3.64 -1.07 -3.08
C LEU A 111 -4.52 -0.06 -3.82
N LEU A 112 -5.45 -0.53 -4.67
CA LEU A 112 -6.27 0.33 -5.51
C LEU A 112 -7.28 1.17 -4.73
N VAL A 113 -7.86 0.64 -3.63
CA VAL A 113 -8.86 1.40 -2.85
C VAL A 113 -8.25 2.57 -2.09
N ASN A 114 -6.95 2.51 -1.79
CA ASN A 114 -6.19 3.58 -1.14
C ASN A 114 -5.64 4.63 -2.12
N ILE A 115 -6.05 4.59 -3.39
CA ILE A 115 -5.86 5.71 -4.31
C ILE A 115 -6.96 6.74 -4.04
N THR A 116 -6.56 7.93 -3.61
CA THR A 116 -7.45 9.05 -3.32
C THR A 116 -7.33 10.14 -4.41
N PRO A 117 -8.23 11.12 -4.46
CA PRO A 117 -8.05 12.31 -5.31
C PRO A 117 -6.74 13.07 -5.07
N PHE A 118 -6.12 12.89 -3.90
CA PHE A 118 -4.87 13.55 -3.52
C PHE A 118 -3.62 12.69 -3.76
N GLY A 119 -3.80 11.48 -4.29
CA GLY A 119 -2.73 10.51 -4.55
C GLY A 119 -2.87 9.20 -3.76
N PRO A 120 -1.92 8.26 -3.94
CA PRO A 120 -1.84 7.02 -3.19
C PRO A 120 -1.46 7.30 -1.72
N VAL A 121 -2.27 6.86 -0.76
CA VAL A 121 -1.99 7.04 0.68
C VAL A 121 -1.72 5.70 1.37
N PRO A 122 -1.02 5.68 2.52
CA PRO A 122 -0.79 4.44 3.27
C PRO A 122 -2.10 3.78 3.74
N ASN A 123 -3.06 4.59 4.18
CA ASN A 123 -4.43 4.18 4.49
C ASN A 123 -5.38 5.37 4.30
N LEU A 124 -6.51 5.16 3.62
CA LEU A 124 -7.46 6.22 3.23
C LEU A 124 -8.18 6.94 4.39
N TRP A 125 -8.12 6.38 5.60
CA TRP A 125 -8.80 6.93 6.77
C TRP A 125 -7.88 7.68 7.72
N VAL A 126 -6.68 7.15 7.97
CA VAL A 126 -5.78 7.71 8.99
C VAL A 126 -4.63 8.52 8.42
N TYR A 127 -4.42 8.52 7.10
CA TYR A 127 -3.40 9.35 6.46
C TYR A 127 -4.02 10.41 5.55
N PRO A 128 -3.88 11.70 5.87
CA PRO A 128 -4.50 12.77 5.07
C PRO A 128 -3.78 13.02 3.73
N ARG A 129 -2.54 12.55 3.57
CA ARG A 129 -1.67 12.83 2.42
C ARG A 129 -0.79 11.62 2.07
N PRO A 130 -0.38 11.50 0.78
CA PRO A 130 0.59 10.50 0.33
C PRO A 130 1.94 10.62 1.02
N TRP A 131 2.53 9.47 1.35
CA TRP A 131 3.95 9.33 1.72
C TRP A 131 4.73 8.87 0.49
N TYR A 132 5.87 9.47 0.20
CA TYR A 132 6.65 9.12 -0.99
C TYR A 132 7.20 7.70 -0.94
N ARG A 133 7.51 7.19 0.26
CA ARG A 133 7.97 5.82 0.48
C ARG A 133 6.86 4.81 0.13
N ASP A 134 5.70 4.94 0.75
CA ASP A 134 4.52 4.10 0.47
C ASP A 134 4.07 4.22 -0.98
N ALA A 135 4.02 5.45 -1.52
CA ALA A 135 3.65 5.69 -2.91
C ALA A 135 4.62 5.01 -3.88
N ALA A 136 5.94 5.11 -3.66
CA ALA A 136 6.92 4.44 -4.51
C ALA A 136 6.69 2.91 -4.55
N MET A 137 6.40 2.30 -3.39
CA MET A 137 6.08 0.87 -3.28
C MET A 137 4.78 0.51 -4.00
N MET A 138 3.73 1.31 -3.83
CA MET A 138 2.48 1.15 -4.58
C MET A 138 2.71 1.27 -6.08
N LEU A 139 3.49 2.25 -6.53
CA LEU A 139 3.76 2.49 -7.96
C LEU A 139 4.51 1.33 -8.60
N MET A 140 5.36 0.60 -7.87
CA MET A 140 5.95 -0.66 -8.34
C MET A 140 4.85 -1.68 -8.67
N CYS A 141 3.89 -1.86 -7.78
CA CYS A 141 2.76 -2.77 -7.98
C CYS A 141 1.88 -2.31 -9.15
N LEU A 142 1.56 -1.01 -9.23
CA LEU A 142 0.77 -0.44 -10.33
C LEU A 142 1.46 -0.58 -11.68
N ARG A 143 2.79 -0.56 -11.73
CA ARG A 143 3.56 -0.90 -12.95
C ARG A 143 3.31 -2.35 -13.35
N HIS A 144 3.42 -3.29 -12.41
CA HIS A 144 3.17 -4.72 -12.66
C HIS A 144 1.74 -5.01 -13.14
N THR A 145 0.74 -4.27 -12.65
CA THR A 145 -0.66 -4.50 -13.01
C THR A 145 -1.16 -3.62 -14.15
N GLY A 146 -0.32 -2.72 -14.67
CA GLY A 146 -0.68 -1.82 -15.77
C GLY A 146 -1.63 -0.68 -15.36
N ASN A 147 -1.58 -0.26 -14.10
CA ASN A 147 -2.45 0.75 -13.48
C ASN A 147 -1.76 2.09 -13.19
N LEU A 148 -0.53 2.33 -13.67
CA LEU A 148 0.18 3.61 -13.46
C LEU A 148 -0.63 4.83 -13.90
N ALA A 149 -1.48 4.68 -14.91
CA ALA A 149 -2.34 5.74 -15.40
C ALA A 149 -3.20 6.34 -14.27
N LEU A 150 -3.60 5.57 -13.26
CA LEU A 150 -4.43 6.03 -12.14
C LEU A 150 -3.76 7.13 -11.29
N VAL A 151 -2.43 7.16 -11.22
CA VAL A 151 -1.66 8.09 -10.38
C VAL A 151 -0.82 9.08 -11.19
N GLU A 152 -0.85 8.99 -12.52
CA GLU A 152 -0.08 9.82 -13.44
C GLU A 152 -0.19 11.33 -13.15
N ALA A 153 -1.42 11.84 -13.07
CA ALA A 153 -1.64 13.27 -12.83
C ALA A 153 -1.10 13.73 -11.47
N TRP A 154 -1.14 12.87 -10.46
CA TRP A 154 -0.56 13.16 -9.15
C TRP A 154 0.97 13.14 -9.21
N THR A 155 1.57 12.11 -9.81
CA THR A 155 3.03 11.96 -9.90
C THR A 155 3.67 13.09 -10.71
N LEU A 156 3.07 13.45 -11.86
CA LEU A 156 3.52 14.57 -12.68
C LEU A 156 3.18 15.96 -12.10
N GLY A 157 2.35 16.00 -11.05
CA GLY A 157 2.02 17.21 -10.31
C GLY A 157 2.89 17.43 -9.06
N LEU A 158 3.81 16.51 -8.76
CA LEU A 158 4.73 16.64 -7.64
C LEU A 158 5.63 17.87 -7.83
N HIS A 159 5.79 18.67 -6.79
CA HIS A 159 6.59 19.91 -6.82
C HIS A 159 7.34 20.16 -5.51
N LYS A 160 7.49 19.11 -4.69
CA LYS A 160 8.18 19.17 -3.40
C LYS A 160 9.26 18.10 -3.34
N LEU A 161 10.44 18.48 -2.85
CA LEU A 161 11.58 17.58 -2.67
C LEU A 161 11.38 16.50 -1.62
N THR A 162 10.51 16.76 -0.65
CA THR A 162 10.16 15.85 0.43
C THR A 162 8.68 16.00 0.76
N ASP A 163 8.04 14.92 1.22
CA ASP A 163 6.63 14.97 1.61
C ASP A 163 6.43 15.70 2.95
N ARG A 164 7.45 15.65 3.82
CA ARG A 164 7.47 16.22 5.18
C ARG A 164 6.37 15.67 6.09
N ASN A 165 5.94 14.45 5.85
CA ASN A 165 4.88 13.85 6.65
C ASN A 165 5.37 13.41 8.03
N ASN A 166 6.66 13.07 8.18
CA ASN A 166 7.25 12.70 9.46
C ASN A 166 7.59 13.92 10.32
N ALA A 167 6.63 14.46 11.06
CA ALA A 167 6.80 15.65 11.92
C ALA A 167 7.45 16.87 11.21
N GLY A 168 7.19 17.03 9.90
CA GLY A 168 7.75 18.12 9.09
C GLY A 168 9.18 17.90 8.56
N MET A 169 9.78 16.74 8.85
CA MET A 169 11.16 16.38 8.53
C MET A 169 11.38 16.20 7.02
N ALA A 170 12.50 16.69 6.50
CA ALA A 170 12.91 16.47 5.12
C ALA A 170 13.74 15.18 5.02
N GLU A 171 13.07 14.04 4.85
CA GLU A 171 13.72 12.72 4.85
C GLU A 171 14.55 12.50 3.58
N ALA A 172 15.76 11.95 3.73
CA ALA A 172 16.74 11.90 2.63
C ALA A 172 16.43 10.81 1.59
N ASP A 173 15.70 9.75 1.96
CA ASP A 173 15.23 8.68 1.07
C ASP A 173 14.22 9.18 0.03
N ASN A 174 13.48 10.25 0.32
CA ASN A 174 12.54 10.88 -0.61
C ASN A 174 13.20 11.29 -1.93
N LEU A 175 14.48 11.67 -1.93
CA LEU A 175 15.19 12.07 -3.15
C LEU A 175 15.20 10.93 -4.18
N GLY A 176 15.53 9.71 -3.75
CA GLY A 176 15.53 8.53 -4.62
C GLY A 176 14.13 8.08 -5.01
N GLN A 177 13.19 8.13 -4.07
CA GLN A 177 11.79 7.74 -4.29
C GLN A 177 11.13 8.62 -5.35
N ILE A 178 11.31 9.95 -5.30
CA ILE A 178 10.78 10.87 -6.31
C ILE A 178 11.35 10.58 -7.69
N LEU A 179 12.67 10.41 -7.79
CA LEU A 179 13.33 10.10 -9.07
C LEU A 179 12.78 8.81 -9.67
N TYR A 180 12.63 7.77 -8.86
CA TYR A 180 12.00 6.51 -9.29
C TYR A 180 10.55 6.72 -9.73
N MET A 181 9.72 7.40 -8.93
CA MET A 181 8.31 7.62 -9.29
C MET A 181 8.17 8.38 -10.61
N LEU A 182 8.98 9.42 -10.84
CA LEU A 182 9.00 10.18 -12.10
C LEU A 182 9.52 9.37 -13.28
N SER A 183 10.43 8.40 -13.05
CA SER A 183 10.95 7.53 -14.11
C SER A 183 9.90 6.62 -14.71
N LEU A 184 8.78 6.38 -14.02
CA LEU A 184 7.69 5.53 -14.50
C LEU A 184 6.81 6.19 -15.58
N PHE A 185 7.00 7.49 -15.84
CA PHE A 185 6.20 8.29 -16.76
C PHE A 185 7.03 8.98 -17.85
N ASP A 186 8.24 8.47 -18.14
CA ASP A 186 9.18 9.06 -19.09
C ASP A 186 9.46 10.57 -18.85
N ALA A 187 9.29 11.01 -17.60
CA ALA A 187 9.24 12.41 -17.23
C ALA A 187 10.63 13.01 -16.97
N ARG A 188 11.65 12.65 -17.77
CA ARG A 188 13.06 13.04 -17.53
C ARG A 188 13.29 14.55 -17.51
N LYS A 189 12.38 15.33 -18.12
CA LYS A 189 12.41 16.80 -18.14
C LYS A 189 11.55 17.46 -17.05
N HIS A 190 11.03 16.67 -16.12
CA HIS A 190 10.21 17.19 -15.03
C HIS A 190 11.03 18.13 -14.12
N PRO A 191 10.56 19.36 -13.82
CA PRO A 191 11.34 20.36 -13.08
C PRO A 191 11.90 19.86 -11.73
N LEU A 192 11.11 19.05 -11.02
CA LEU A 192 11.51 18.47 -9.73
C LEU A 192 12.77 17.58 -9.83
N ILE A 193 13.07 16.97 -10.99
CA ILE A 193 14.31 16.20 -11.16
C ILE A 193 15.53 17.11 -11.01
N GLU A 194 15.50 18.28 -11.65
CA GLU A 194 16.60 19.24 -11.54
C GLU A 194 16.75 19.76 -10.11
N GLU A 195 15.63 20.01 -9.42
CA GLU A 195 15.64 20.40 -8.02
C GLU A 195 16.25 19.32 -7.12
N VAL A 196 15.89 18.04 -7.33
CA VAL A 196 16.48 16.91 -6.60
C VAL A 196 17.98 16.85 -6.85
N LEU A 197 18.42 16.92 -8.11
CA LEU A 197 19.85 16.88 -8.46
C LEU A 197 20.64 18.02 -7.79
N LYS A 198 20.06 19.22 -7.70
CA LYS A 198 20.65 20.37 -6.98
C LYS A 198 20.64 20.20 -5.46
N ALA A 199 19.69 19.42 -4.92
CA ALA A 199 19.57 19.19 -3.48
C ALA A 199 20.52 18.10 -2.96
N ILE A 200 20.88 17.08 -3.77
CA ILE A 200 21.75 15.97 -3.35
C ILE A 200 23.04 16.43 -2.64
N PRO A 201 23.80 17.44 -3.11
CA PRO A 201 25.00 17.91 -2.43
C PRO A 201 24.80 18.31 -0.96
N ASN A 202 23.59 18.76 -0.58
CA ASN A 202 23.27 19.15 0.80
C ASN A 202 23.14 17.95 1.75
N TYR A 203 22.94 16.75 1.21
CA TYR A 203 22.86 15.50 1.96
C TYR A 203 24.15 14.68 1.86
N ARG A 204 25.16 15.18 1.12
CA ARG A 204 26.33 14.39 0.78
C ARG A 204 27.33 14.33 1.94
N GLU A 205 27.69 13.11 2.33
CA GLU A 205 28.81 12.82 3.22
C GLU A 205 29.83 11.95 2.47
N ALA A 206 31.00 12.53 2.15
CA ALA A 206 32.02 11.90 1.31
C ALA A 206 31.47 11.37 -0.04
N GLU A 207 31.34 10.05 -0.20
CA GLU A 207 30.88 9.38 -1.43
C GLU A 207 29.41 8.90 -1.37
N HIS A 208 28.68 9.18 -0.29
CA HIS A 208 27.29 8.75 -0.10
C HIS A 208 26.39 9.92 0.32
N ILE A 209 25.08 9.65 0.47
CA ILE A 209 24.17 10.59 1.13
C ILE A 209 23.79 10.09 2.52
N THR A 210 23.65 11.04 3.44
CA THR A 210 23.19 10.83 4.81
C THR A 210 22.19 11.92 5.17
N GLY A 211 21.12 11.52 5.83
CA GLY A 211 20.15 12.40 6.48
C GLY A 211 19.29 11.56 7.41
N LEU A 212 18.14 12.08 7.82
CA LEU A 212 17.20 11.33 8.63
C LEU A 212 16.16 10.61 7.75
N THR A 213 15.77 9.42 8.17
CA THR A 213 14.59 8.67 7.73
C THR A 213 14.03 7.99 8.99
N ASP A 214 12.73 8.13 9.27
CA ASP A 214 12.09 7.64 10.49
C ASP A 214 12.83 8.06 11.77
N GLY A 215 13.30 9.31 11.79
CA GLY A 215 13.97 9.93 12.93
C GLY A 215 15.42 9.50 13.16
N SER A 216 16.00 8.64 12.31
CA SER A 216 17.39 8.21 12.46
C SER A 216 18.17 8.18 11.14
N ALA A 217 19.51 8.11 11.23
CA ALA A 217 20.36 8.11 10.04
C ALA A 217 20.40 6.72 9.40
N HIS A 218 20.12 6.67 8.09
CA HIS A 218 20.11 5.43 7.30
C HIS A 218 20.91 5.60 5.99
N PRO A 219 22.23 5.84 6.07
CA PRO A 219 23.04 6.20 4.91
C PRO A 219 23.12 5.10 3.84
N VAL A 220 22.98 3.81 4.22
CA VAL A 220 22.95 2.70 3.26
C VAL A 220 21.61 2.69 2.52
N TYR A 221 20.51 2.74 3.27
CA TYR A 221 19.16 2.74 2.70
C TYR A 221 18.91 3.95 1.80
N GLN A 222 19.26 5.15 2.27
CA GLN A 222 19.09 6.41 1.55
C GLN A 222 19.92 6.42 0.26
N THR A 223 21.17 5.97 0.33
CA THR A 223 22.04 5.90 -0.86
C THR A 223 21.55 4.86 -1.87
N LYS A 224 21.00 3.71 -1.42
CA LYS A 224 20.38 2.72 -2.31
C LYS A 224 19.19 3.31 -3.08
N TRP A 225 18.28 3.98 -2.38
CA TRP A 225 17.16 4.68 -3.02
C TRP A 225 17.62 5.72 -4.03
N LEU A 226 18.61 6.56 -3.67
CA LEU A 226 19.13 7.57 -4.58
C LEU A 226 19.71 6.94 -5.85
N LYS A 227 20.56 5.93 -5.71
CA LYS A 227 21.16 5.23 -6.86
C LYS A 227 20.08 4.61 -7.74
N PHE A 228 19.11 3.92 -7.16
CA PHE A 228 18.02 3.29 -7.89
C PHE A 228 17.17 4.30 -8.66
N GLY A 229 16.84 5.44 -8.05
CA GLY A 229 16.10 6.52 -8.72
C GLY A 229 16.87 7.15 -9.88
N LEU A 230 18.17 7.41 -9.70
CA LEU A 230 19.04 7.93 -10.76
C LEU A 230 19.19 6.94 -11.93
N GLU A 231 19.45 5.67 -11.63
CA GLU A 231 19.58 4.60 -12.63
C GLU A 231 18.28 4.43 -13.43
N SER A 232 17.12 4.51 -12.75
CA SER A 232 15.81 4.39 -13.40
C SER A 232 15.54 5.52 -14.41
N LEU A 233 16.19 6.68 -14.25
CA LEU A 233 16.15 7.81 -15.20
C LEU A 233 17.32 7.82 -16.20
N GLY A 234 18.20 6.82 -16.15
CA GLY A 234 19.40 6.75 -16.99
C GLY A 234 20.42 7.86 -16.69
N PHE A 235 20.54 8.27 -15.42
CA PHE A 235 21.61 9.16 -14.96
C PHE A 235 22.79 8.37 -14.39
N ASP A 236 23.97 8.99 -14.42
CA ASP A 236 25.16 8.43 -13.78
C ASP A 236 24.98 8.39 -12.26
N THR A 237 25.51 7.34 -11.62
CA THR A 237 25.50 7.19 -10.16
C THR A 237 26.91 7.24 -9.58
N PRO A 238 27.48 8.42 -9.32
CA PRO A 238 28.81 8.54 -8.73
C PRO A 238 28.85 8.19 -7.23
N TYR A 239 27.72 7.81 -6.63
CA TYR A 239 27.60 7.53 -5.21
C TYR A 239 27.95 6.07 -4.88
N LYS A 240 28.71 5.89 -3.80
CA LYS A 240 29.13 4.61 -3.25
C LYS A 240 28.31 4.30 -2.00
N ILE A 241 27.68 3.12 -1.96
CA ILE A 241 26.94 2.68 -0.77
C ILE A 241 27.97 2.40 0.35
N PRO A 242 27.85 3.04 1.52
CA PRO A 242 28.83 2.89 2.58
C PRO A 242 28.78 1.49 3.20
N THR A 243 29.93 0.97 3.62
CA THR A 243 30.03 -0.33 4.30
C THR A 243 29.83 -0.17 5.81
N VAL A 244 28.63 0.27 6.20
CA VAL A 244 28.22 0.45 7.60
C VAL A 244 26.94 -0.34 7.87
N TYR A 245 26.73 -0.72 9.13
CA TYR A 245 25.45 -1.31 9.53
C TYR A 245 24.35 -0.25 9.46
N ASP A 246 23.22 -0.63 8.86
CA ASP A 246 22.03 0.18 8.71
C ASP A 246 20.82 -0.75 8.82
N SER A 247 19.97 -0.53 9.82
CA SER A 247 18.80 -1.38 10.07
C SER A 247 17.76 -1.34 8.95
N TYR A 248 17.77 -0.33 8.09
CA TYR A 248 16.86 -0.23 6.93
C TYR A 248 17.48 -0.79 5.66
N SER A 249 18.75 -1.20 5.68
CA SER A 249 19.41 -1.76 4.49
C SER A 249 18.66 -2.97 3.91
N SER A 250 18.01 -3.79 4.73
CA SER A 250 17.25 -4.97 4.28
C SER A 250 15.86 -4.60 3.74
N LEU A 251 15.39 -3.37 3.93
CA LEU A 251 14.14 -2.90 3.33
C LEU A 251 14.30 -2.59 1.83
N PHE A 252 15.52 -2.57 1.32
CA PHE A 252 15.82 -2.32 -0.09
C PHE A 252 16.24 -3.62 -0.79
N TRP A 253 15.27 -4.46 -1.17
CA TRP A 253 15.52 -5.76 -1.81
C TRP A 253 15.64 -5.70 -3.33
N MET A 254 15.22 -4.59 -3.95
CA MET A 254 15.18 -4.38 -5.41
C MET A 254 16.56 -4.33 -6.09
N GLY A 255 17.63 -4.16 -5.30
CA GLY A 255 18.99 -4.05 -5.78
C GLY A 255 20.00 -3.93 -4.64
N TYR A 256 21.29 -3.96 -4.98
CA TYR A 256 22.39 -3.72 -4.04
C TYR A 256 22.37 -4.60 -2.77
N ARG A 257 21.96 -5.87 -2.91
CA ARG A 257 21.89 -6.80 -1.77
C ARG A 257 23.28 -7.15 -1.21
N LYS A 258 24.33 -7.03 -2.02
CA LYS A 258 25.73 -7.30 -1.61
C LYS A 258 26.31 -6.19 -0.74
N GLU A 259 25.81 -4.97 -0.91
CA GLU A 259 26.17 -3.78 -0.14
C GLU A 259 25.31 -3.73 1.14
N HIS A 260 25.45 -4.76 1.95
CA HIS A 260 24.76 -4.94 3.23
C HIS A 260 25.73 -5.43 4.28
N VAL A 261 25.81 -4.72 5.40
CA VAL A 261 26.51 -5.18 6.60
C VAL A 261 25.49 -5.81 7.52
N ALA A 262 25.65 -7.10 7.80
CA ALA A 262 24.74 -7.83 8.68
C ALA A 262 24.70 -7.22 10.09
N GLY A 263 23.53 -7.22 10.70
CA GLY A 263 23.35 -6.80 12.09
C GLY A 263 22.00 -7.22 12.64
N LYS A 264 21.44 -6.41 13.54
CA LYS A 264 20.24 -6.78 14.28
C LYS A 264 19.00 -6.75 13.38
N ARG A 265 18.27 -7.86 13.32
CA ARG A 265 16.95 -7.98 12.71
C ARG A 265 15.91 -7.09 13.39
N PHE A 266 14.80 -6.80 12.71
CA PHE A 266 13.67 -6.11 13.34
C PHE A 266 13.17 -6.89 14.57
N SER A 267 12.76 -6.17 15.61
CA SER A 267 12.21 -6.82 16.80
C SER A 267 10.86 -7.44 16.47
N ARG A 268 10.48 -8.50 17.19
CA ARG A 268 9.13 -9.10 17.05
C ARG A 268 8.02 -8.05 17.21
N GLN A 269 8.17 -7.12 18.14
CA GLN A 269 7.19 -6.05 18.34
C GLN A 269 7.09 -5.14 17.11
N ALA A 270 8.22 -4.76 16.51
CA ALA A 270 8.24 -3.98 15.29
C ALA A 270 7.57 -4.74 14.14
N MET A 271 7.84 -6.03 13.99
CA MET A 271 7.21 -6.87 12.97
C MET A 271 5.69 -7.04 13.18
N GLU A 272 5.23 -7.05 14.44
CA GLU A 272 3.80 -7.15 14.73
C GLU A 272 3.04 -5.84 14.43
N LEU A 273 3.67 -4.68 14.62
CA LEU A 273 3.11 -3.34 14.35
C LEU A 273 3.30 -2.87 12.90
N PHE A 274 4.43 -3.21 12.29
CA PHE A 274 4.85 -2.78 10.96
C PHE A 274 5.22 -4.01 10.11
N PRO A 275 4.25 -4.86 9.72
CA PRO A 275 4.58 -6.16 9.12
C PRO A 275 5.26 -6.04 7.74
N TYR A 276 5.14 -4.89 7.07
CA TYR A 276 5.91 -4.61 5.86
C TYR A 276 7.43 -4.72 6.09
N LEU A 277 7.93 -4.45 7.30
CA LEU A 277 9.35 -4.59 7.63
C LEU A 277 9.82 -6.05 7.56
N SER A 278 9.04 -7.00 8.09
CA SER A 278 9.40 -8.42 8.03
C SER A 278 9.24 -9.00 6.63
N TRP A 279 8.25 -8.54 5.87
CA TRP A 279 8.09 -8.95 4.47
C TRP A 279 9.24 -8.46 3.60
N ALA A 280 9.63 -7.19 3.73
CA ALA A 280 10.77 -6.63 3.00
C ALA A 280 12.08 -7.36 3.38
N GLU A 281 12.28 -7.64 4.67
CA GLU A 281 13.44 -8.39 5.16
C GLU A 281 13.45 -9.84 4.62
N ALA A 282 12.32 -10.54 4.63
CA ALA A 282 12.21 -11.88 4.04
C ALA A 282 12.48 -11.87 2.53
N HIS A 283 11.99 -10.85 1.81
CA HIS A 283 12.26 -10.65 0.38
C HIS A 283 13.74 -10.42 0.12
N PHE A 284 14.39 -9.57 0.91
CA PHE A 284 15.82 -9.29 0.79
C PHE A 284 16.69 -10.53 0.97
N HIS A 285 16.36 -11.36 1.96
CA HIS A 285 17.15 -12.56 2.30
C HIS A 285 16.70 -13.82 1.55
N ASP A 286 15.77 -13.69 0.61
CA ASP A 286 15.14 -14.80 -0.11
C ASP A 286 14.53 -15.87 0.80
N GLU A 287 14.12 -15.48 2.01
CA GLU A 287 13.52 -16.35 3.04
C GLU A 287 12.05 -16.68 2.70
N ALA A 288 11.48 -17.64 3.44
CA ALA A 288 10.07 -17.98 3.35
C ALA A 288 9.18 -16.83 3.86
N PRO A 289 7.89 -16.79 3.50
CA PRO A 289 6.95 -15.80 4.02
C PRO A 289 7.00 -15.70 5.55
N PRO A 290 7.08 -14.48 6.13
CA PRO A 290 7.12 -14.29 7.58
C PRO A 290 5.75 -14.57 8.24
N GLU A 291 4.67 -14.53 7.46
CA GLU A 291 3.31 -14.89 7.88
C GLU A 291 2.76 -16.02 6.99
N LEU A 292 1.90 -16.88 7.55
CA LEU A 292 1.23 -17.94 6.79
C LEU A 292 0.16 -17.33 5.89
N LEU A 293 0.24 -17.60 4.59
CA LEU A 293 -0.79 -17.24 3.62
C LEU A 293 -1.94 -18.25 3.68
N GLY A 294 -2.91 -17.96 4.54
CA GLY A 294 -4.10 -18.78 4.76
C GLY A 294 -5.31 -18.35 3.92
N GLU A 295 -6.49 -18.45 4.52
CA GLU A 295 -7.74 -17.96 3.97
C GLU A 295 -7.73 -16.44 3.76
N LEU A 296 -8.41 -15.98 2.71
CA LEU A 296 -8.52 -14.56 2.39
C LEU A 296 -9.67 -13.92 3.17
N LEU A 297 -9.34 -13.46 4.38
CA LEU A 297 -10.26 -12.74 5.26
C LEU A 297 -9.90 -11.24 5.24
N PRO A 298 -10.58 -10.41 4.43
CA PRO A 298 -10.25 -8.99 4.32
C PRO A 298 -10.72 -8.21 5.57
N PRO A 299 -10.02 -7.13 5.94
CA PRO A 299 -8.76 -6.62 5.35
C PRO A 299 -7.55 -7.50 5.70
N LEU A 300 -6.67 -7.72 4.72
CA LEU A 300 -5.51 -8.61 4.79
C LEU A 300 -4.27 -7.93 5.42
N THR A 301 -4.14 -6.63 5.21
CA THR A 301 -2.94 -5.87 5.57
C THR A 301 -3.22 -4.85 6.64
N ARG A 302 -2.17 -4.43 7.34
CA ARG A 302 -2.28 -3.58 8.51
C ARG A 302 -1.01 -2.81 8.81
N GLU A 303 -1.16 -1.76 9.59
CA GLU A 303 -0.11 -1.06 10.34
C GLU A 303 -0.66 -0.65 11.70
N GLY A 304 0.15 -0.67 12.75
CA GLY A 304 -0.25 -0.30 14.11
C GLY A 304 0.62 0.79 14.72
N GLN A 305 0.00 1.71 15.46
CA GLN A 305 0.70 2.71 16.28
C GLN A 305 1.73 3.58 15.52
N ALA A 306 1.50 3.86 14.25
CA ALA A 306 2.28 4.82 13.48
C ALA A 306 2.19 6.21 14.11
N SER A 307 3.33 6.91 14.16
CA SER A 307 3.46 8.18 14.88
C SER A 307 2.64 9.31 14.28
N GLU A 308 2.49 9.32 12.95
CA GLU A 308 1.88 10.42 12.20
C GLU A 308 0.50 10.09 11.63
N ALA A 309 -0.08 8.95 12.03
CA ALA A 309 -1.42 8.55 11.63
C ALA A 309 -2.50 9.24 12.51
N GLU A 310 -3.54 9.74 11.86
CA GLU A 310 -4.69 10.38 12.48
C GLU A 310 -5.77 9.36 12.87
N TYR A 311 -5.62 8.75 14.04
CA TYR A 311 -6.49 7.65 14.49
C TYR A 311 -7.90 8.04 14.95
N TRP A 312 -8.31 9.30 14.85
CA TRP A 312 -9.63 9.73 15.34
C TRP A 312 -10.78 9.00 14.61
N ARG A 313 -10.61 8.67 13.32
CA ARG A 313 -11.61 7.88 12.57
C ARG A 313 -11.77 6.46 13.08
N LEU A 314 -10.73 5.85 13.64
CA LEU A 314 -10.86 4.49 14.18
C LEU A 314 -11.82 4.44 15.37
N LYS A 315 -11.93 5.54 16.13
CA LYS A 315 -12.92 5.68 17.20
C LYS A 315 -14.34 5.66 16.68
N GLU A 316 -14.60 6.37 15.59
CA GLU A 316 -15.90 6.36 14.93
C GLU A 316 -16.23 4.96 14.40
N PHE A 317 -15.24 4.26 13.85
CA PHE A 317 -15.40 2.93 13.29
C PHE A 317 -15.72 1.90 14.37
N ALA A 318 -15.04 1.98 15.52
CA ALA A 318 -15.33 1.14 16.68
C ALA A 318 -16.74 1.42 17.21
N ALA A 319 -17.14 2.68 17.31
CA ALA A 319 -18.45 3.08 17.81
C ALA A 319 -19.63 2.53 16.96
N VAL A 320 -19.43 2.34 15.65
CA VAL A 320 -20.43 1.74 14.76
C VAL A 320 -20.21 0.25 14.47
N GLY A 321 -19.23 -0.38 15.13
CA GLY A 321 -18.95 -1.81 15.03
C GLY A 321 -18.28 -2.25 13.71
N ILE A 322 -17.62 -1.35 12.98
CA ILE A 322 -16.83 -1.71 11.78
C ILE A 322 -15.55 -2.42 12.19
N ILE A 323 -14.90 -1.94 13.25
CA ILE A 323 -13.74 -2.60 13.87
C ILE A 323 -14.04 -2.91 15.33
N PRO A 324 -13.43 -3.94 15.92
CA PRO A 324 -13.52 -4.20 17.35
C PRO A 324 -12.77 -3.13 18.17
N ASP A 325 -13.21 -2.87 19.41
CA ASP A 325 -12.54 -1.96 20.35
C ASP A 325 -11.05 -2.29 20.54
N SER A 326 -10.67 -3.57 20.45
CA SER A 326 -9.28 -3.97 20.56
C SER A 326 -8.39 -3.45 19.43
N GLU A 327 -8.94 -3.24 18.22
CA GLU A 327 -8.19 -2.70 17.09
C GLU A 327 -8.06 -1.18 17.15
N GLU A 328 -9.10 -0.50 17.63
CA GLU A 328 -9.01 0.93 17.97
C GLU A 328 -7.94 1.17 19.04
N TYR A 329 -7.98 0.37 20.11
CA TYR A 329 -7.02 0.46 21.21
C TYR A 329 -5.57 0.24 20.74
N LEU A 330 -5.37 -0.75 19.88
CA LEU A 330 -4.06 -1.04 19.28
C LEU A 330 -3.68 -0.09 18.15
N LYS A 331 -4.60 0.78 17.72
CA LYS A 331 -4.45 1.73 16.61
C LYS A 331 -4.05 1.03 15.32
N PHE A 332 -4.71 -0.08 15.00
CA PHE A 332 -4.49 -0.75 13.72
C PHE A 332 -5.25 -0.05 12.60
N SER A 333 -4.51 0.51 11.64
CA SER A 333 -5.05 0.93 10.36
C SER A 333 -5.08 -0.28 9.42
N LEU A 334 -6.24 -0.50 8.80
CA LEU A 334 -6.54 -1.65 7.97
C LEU A 334 -7.28 -1.12 6.74
N PRO A 335 -6.96 -1.50 5.50
CA PRO A 335 -5.68 -2.09 5.06
C PRO A 335 -4.51 -1.09 5.10
N HIS A 336 -3.28 -1.54 4.83
CA HIS A 336 -2.09 -0.68 4.73
C HIS A 336 -1.31 -0.92 3.43
N THR A 337 -1.04 0.11 2.64
CA THR A 337 -0.57 -0.08 1.26
C THR A 337 0.87 -0.52 1.13
N TRP A 338 1.81 -0.06 1.97
CA TRP A 338 3.18 -0.61 1.93
C TRP A 338 3.19 -2.09 2.33
N HIS A 339 2.36 -2.49 3.30
CA HIS A 339 2.24 -3.90 3.66
C HIS A 339 1.63 -4.72 2.51
N ALA A 340 0.58 -4.22 1.85
CA ALA A 340 0.05 -4.87 0.66
C ALA A 340 1.08 -4.96 -0.48
N ALA A 341 1.88 -3.91 -0.68
CA ALA A 341 2.89 -3.87 -1.72
C ALA A 341 4.02 -4.88 -1.48
N GLU A 342 4.54 -5.00 -0.26
CA GLU A 342 5.61 -5.97 0.04
C GLU A 342 5.15 -7.41 -0.17
N ILE A 343 3.94 -7.77 0.29
CA ILE A 343 3.41 -9.11 0.04
C ILE A 343 3.22 -9.33 -1.46
N PHE A 344 2.63 -8.35 -2.16
CA PHE A 344 2.35 -8.46 -3.59
C PHE A 344 3.65 -8.67 -4.39
N LEU A 345 4.67 -7.85 -4.16
CA LEU A 345 5.95 -7.89 -4.86
C LEU A 345 6.73 -9.17 -4.53
N TYR A 346 6.71 -9.62 -3.28
CA TYR A 346 7.28 -10.90 -2.89
C TYR A 346 6.66 -12.07 -3.67
N LEU A 347 5.32 -12.13 -3.74
CA LEU A 347 4.60 -13.24 -4.37
C LEU A 347 4.67 -13.24 -5.90
N ILE A 348 4.74 -12.06 -6.52
CA ILE A 348 4.86 -11.98 -7.98
C ILE A 348 6.28 -12.37 -8.43
N GLU A 349 7.33 -12.00 -7.69
CA GLU A 349 8.72 -12.30 -8.04
C GLU A 349 9.11 -13.75 -7.72
N LYS A 350 8.71 -14.30 -6.57
CA LYS A 350 9.01 -15.70 -6.23
C LYS A 350 8.42 -16.71 -7.21
N ASN A 351 7.36 -16.34 -7.94
CA ASN A 351 6.78 -17.16 -9.00
C ASN A 351 7.57 -17.07 -10.33
N GLN A 352 8.39 -16.03 -10.52
CA GLN A 352 9.26 -15.88 -11.69
C GLN A 352 10.62 -16.58 -11.52
N SER A 353 10.99 -16.90 -10.28
CA SER A 353 12.25 -17.58 -9.93
C SER A 353 12.12 -19.12 -9.89
N LYS A 354 11.02 -19.68 -10.38
CA LYS A 354 10.81 -21.12 -10.63
C LYS A 354 10.69 -21.34 -12.13
#